data_AF-A0A3C1LV05-F1
#
_entry.id   AF-A0A3C1LV05-F1
#
_cell.length_a   1.000
_cell.length_b   1.000
_cell.length_c   1.000
_cell.angle_alpha   90.00
_cell.angle_beta   90.00
_cell.angle_gamma   90.00
#
_symmetry.space_group_name_H-M   'P 1'
#
loop_
_entity.id
_entity.type
_entity.pdbx_description
1 polymer ?
#
loop_
_entity_poly.entity_id
_entity_poly.type
_entity_poly.pdbx_seq_one_letter_code
_entity_poly.pdbx_strand_id
1 'polypeptide(L)'
;MKEAVLTCLDPLELVKDSLTHTFGTSLDTACERYFEGAKRNDKEERRFSKETRKHENIKKRGKVPEWEVIPASYIDVQAAREDIRALILEVAEHFEAQVQSNRSVDFSKRTLDIIDYLKENAQASVAKLTKAVAKEKAIKLMESVGIDNPRVRFRQYPFEFSGGMRQRIVIAIALTADPDILICDEPTTALDVTI
;
A
#
# COMPACT_ATOMS: atom_id res chain seq x y z
N MET A 1 -19.23 1.20 8.13
CA MET A 1 -18.57 2.48 7.85
C MET A 1 -17.46 2.33 6.82
N LYS A 2 -16.51 1.40 7.03
CA LYS A 2 -15.39 1.14 6.10
C LYS A 2 -15.81 0.86 4.64
N GLU A 3 -16.83 0.03 4.42
CA GLU A 3 -17.31 -0.30 3.07
C GLU A 3 -17.89 0.91 2.33
N ALA A 4 -18.70 1.74 3.01
CA ALA A 4 -19.28 2.95 2.43
C ALA A 4 -18.21 3.99 2.05
N VAL A 5 -17.12 4.12 2.83
CA VAL A 5 -16.00 5.00 2.47
C VAL A 5 -15.24 4.45 1.26
N LEU A 6 -14.99 3.14 1.23
CA LEU A 6 -14.31 2.49 0.11
C LEU A 6 -15.08 2.60 -1.21
N THR A 7 -16.42 2.59 -1.18
CA THR A 7 -17.24 2.77 -2.38
C THR A 7 -17.20 4.19 -2.95
N CYS A 8 -16.80 5.18 -2.16
CA CYS A 8 -16.67 6.56 -2.60
C CYS A 8 -15.28 6.88 -3.19
N LEU A 9 -14.30 5.98 -3.04
CA LEU A 9 -12.95 6.15 -3.54
C LEU A 9 -12.87 5.70 -5.00
N ASP A 10 -12.33 6.55 -5.87
CA ASP A 10 -12.06 6.20 -7.26
C ASP A 10 -10.73 5.43 -7.35
N PRO A 11 -10.74 4.12 -7.68
CA PRO A 11 -9.51 3.33 -7.73
C PRO A 11 -8.57 3.76 -8.87
N LEU A 12 -9.05 4.55 -9.83
CA LEU A 12 -8.30 5.07 -10.96
C LEU A 12 -7.83 6.52 -10.73
N GLU A 13 -7.90 7.01 -9.49
CA GLU A 13 -7.36 8.31 -9.13
C GLU A 13 -5.83 8.23 -9.02
N LEU A 14 -5.14 9.13 -9.73
CA LEU A 14 -3.67 9.13 -9.79
C LEU A 14 -3.04 9.56 -8.47
N VAL A 15 -3.66 10.55 -7.83
CA VAL A 15 -3.24 11.06 -6.52
C VAL A 15 -4.25 10.56 -5.50
N LYS A 16 -3.84 9.57 -4.73
CA LYS A 16 -4.68 9.03 -3.65
C LYS A 16 -4.86 10.08 -2.57
N ASP A 17 -6.11 10.37 -2.22
CA ASP A 17 -6.40 11.22 -1.07
C ASP A 17 -6.13 10.46 0.24
N SER A 18 -4.99 10.77 0.85
CA SER A 18 -4.56 10.15 2.11
C SER A 18 -5.58 10.35 3.23
N LEU A 19 -6.29 11.48 3.24
CA LEU A 19 -7.21 11.81 4.31
C LEU A 19 -8.40 10.85 4.32
N THR A 20 -9.09 10.69 3.19
CA THR A 20 -10.24 9.77 3.08
C THR A 20 -9.84 8.31 3.23
N HIS A 21 -8.68 7.90 2.73
CA HIS A 21 -8.19 6.52 2.85
C HIS A 21 -7.87 6.11 4.30
N THR A 22 -7.37 7.04 5.12
CA THR A 22 -6.97 6.78 6.52
C THR A 22 -8.05 7.14 7.54
N PHE A 23 -9.10 7.86 7.13
CA PHE A 23 -10.15 8.35 8.03
C PHE A 23 -10.79 7.22 8.85
N GLY A 24 -11.21 6.12 8.21
CA GLY A 24 -11.87 5.02 8.90
C GLY A 24 -11.02 4.41 10.01
N THR A 25 -9.76 4.11 9.72
CA THR A 25 -8.82 3.54 10.72
C THR A 25 -8.50 4.54 11.83
N SER A 26 -8.37 5.82 11.50
CA SER A 26 -8.06 6.87 12.48
C SER A 26 -9.24 7.11 13.42
N LEU A 27 -10.47 7.11 12.88
CA LEU A 27 -11.70 7.26 13.65
C LEU A 27 -11.91 6.08 14.58
N ASP A 28 -11.74 4.85 14.10
CA ASP A 28 -11.82 3.64 14.93
C ASP A 28 -10.83 3.71 16.10
N THR A 29 -9.57 4.05 15.83
CA THR A 29 -8.52 4.21 16.85
C THR A 29 -8.88 5.28 17.89
N ALA A 30 -9.39 6.43 17.44
CA ALA A 30 -9.77 7.52 18.34
C ALA A 30 -10.99 7.14 19.22
N CYS A 31 -11.96 6.43 18.65
CA CYS A 31 -13.11 5.90 19.38
C CYS A 31 -12.68 4.87 20.42
N GLU A 32 -11.83 3.91 20.05
CA GLU A 32 -11.29 2.91 20.98
C GLU A 32 -10.60 3.57 22.17
N ARG A 33 -9.73 4.56 21.91
CA ARG A 33 -9.04 5.31 22.96
C ARG A 33 -10.03 6.03 23.89
N TYR A 34 -11.06 6.67 23.34
CA TYR A 34 -12.09 7.34 24.13
C TYR A 34 -12.87 6.38 25.03
N PHE A 35 -13.40 5.28 24.46
CA PHE A 35 -14.21 4.32 25.21
C PHE A 35 -13.39 3.49 26.20
N GLU A 36 -12.15 3.13 25.85
CA GLU A 36 -11.24 2.46 26.78
C GLU A 36 -10.90 3.40 27.94
N GLY A 37 -10.60 4.67 27.67
CA GLY A 37 -10.30 5.65 28.71
C GLY A 37 -11.46 5.86 29.67
N ALA A 38 -12.67 6.01 29.14
CA ALA A 38 -13.89 6.15 29.93
C ALA A 38 -14.14 4.96 30.87
N LYS A 39 -13.72 3.76 30.50
CA LYS A 39 -13.89 2.54 31.31
C LYS A 39 -12.71 2.27 32.25
N ARG A 40 -11.49 2.53 31.80
CA ARG A 40 -10.24 2.07 32.44
C ARG A 40 -9.72 3.08 33.46
N ASN A 41 -9.94 4.37 33.28
CA ASN A 41 -9.41 5.41 34.18
C ASN A 41 -9.89 5.23 35.63
N ASP A 42 -11.20 5.02 35.84
CA ASP A 42 -11.77 4.76 37.17
C ASP A 42 -11.17 3.51 37.82
N LYS A 43 -10.88 2.48 37.02
CA LYS A 43 -10.31 1.22 37.50
C LYS A 43 -8.84 1.41 37.88
N GLU A 44 -8.06 2.13 37.08
CA GLU A 44 -6.67 2.46 37.37
C GLU A 44 -6.54 3.36 38.60
N GLU A 45 -7.44 4.33 38.79
CA GLU A 45 -7.46 5.16 39.99
C GLU A 45 -7.74 4.33 41.26
N ARG A 46 -8.73 3.43 41.20
CA ARG A 46 -9.03 2.50 42.31
C ARG A 46 -7.89 1.53 42.58
N ARG A 47 -7.18 1.08 41.54
CA ARG A 47 -6.01 0.20 41.68
C ARG A 47 -4.87 0.96 42.37
N PHE A 48 -4.51 2.12 41.84
CA PHE A 48 -3.42 2.95 42.34
C PHE A 48 -3.65 3.37 43.79
N SER A 49 -4.83 3.90 44.13
CA SER A 49 -5.18 4.25 45.51
C SER A 49 -5.09 3.07 46.49
N LYS A 50 -5.51 1.86 46.07
CA LYS A 50 -5.38 0.64 46.88
C LYS A 50 -3.93 0.21 47.08
N GLU A 51 -3.11 0.22 46.03
CA GLU A 51 -1.70 -0.14 46.10
C GLU A 51 -0.91 0.86 46.96
N THR A 52 -1.12 2.17 46.75
CA THR A 52 -0.51 3.23 47.56
C THR A 52 -0.86 3.06 49.04
N ARG A 53 -2.14 2.81 49.38
CA ARG A 53 -2.57 2.61 50.77
C ARG A 53 -1.91 1.37 51.40
N LYS A 54 -1.81 0.24 50.67
CA LYS A 54 -1.14 -0.97 51.16
C LYS A 54 0.34 -0.70 51.42
N HIS A 55 1.00 -0.05 50.47
CA HIS A 55 2.41 0.25 50.53
C HIS A 55 2.74 1.20 51.70
N GLU A 56 1.94 2.25 51.91
CA GLU A 56 2.07 3.15 53.07
C GLU A 56 1.82 2.45 54.40
N ASN A 57 0.85 1.53 54.47
CA ASN A 57 0.57 0.77 55.69
C ASN A 57 1.73 -0.16 56.08
N ILE A 58 2.44 -0.74 55.11
CA ILE A 58 3.62 -1.58 55.36
C ILE A 58 4.77 -0.71 55.88
N LYS A 59 5.00 0.46 55.26
CA LYS A 59 5.99 1.44 55.74
C LYS A 59 5.70 1.90 57.17
N LYS A 60 4.44 2.19 57.51
CA LYS A 60 4.02 2.58 58.87
C LYS A 60 4.26 1.48 59.92
N ARG A 61 4.28 0.22 59.50
CA ARG A 61 4.63 -0.93 60.37
C ARG A 61 6.14 -1.16 60.50
N GLY A 62 6.97 -0.25 60.00
CA GLY A 62 8.44 -0.33 60.08
C GLY A 62 9.06 -1.37 59.15
N LYS A 63 8.29 -1.92 58.20
CA LYS A 63 8.79 -2.88 57.20
C LYS A 63 9.05 -2.18 55.87
N VAL A 64 10.08 -2.62 55.14
CA VAL A 64 10.36 -2.15 53.78
C VAL A 64 9.49 -2.96 52.81
N PRO A 65 8.66 -2.32 51.97
CA PRO A 65 7.86 -3.03 50.95
C PRO A 65 8.76 -3.70 49.91
N GLU A 66 8.37 -4.89 49.46
CA GLU A 66 9.12 -5.68 48.45
C GLU A 66 8.90 -5.20 47.01
N TRP A 67 7.98 -4.27 46.76
CA TRP A 67 7.64 -3.75 45.43
C TRP A 67 7.40 -2.25 45.45
N GLU A 68 7.58 -1.61 44.28
CA GLU A 68 7.26 -0.21 44.05
C GLU A 68 5.84 -0.05 43.50
N VAL A 69 5.15 1.03 43.90
CA VAL A 69 3.82 1.34 43.38
C VAL A 69 3.97 1.90 41.96
N ILE A 70 3.38 1.21 41.00
CA ILE A 70 3.38 1.65 39.60
C ILE A 70 2.46 2.88 39.48
N PRO A 71 2.93 4.01 38.91
CA PRO A 71 2.10 5.18 38.70
C PRO A 71 0.84 4.87 37.89
N ALA A 72 -0.27 5.54 38.20
CA ALA A 72 -1.48 5.42 37.41
C ALA A 72 -1.25 5.96 35.99
N SER A 73 -1.60 5.16 34.98
CA SER A 73 -1.59 5.57 33.58
C SER A 73 -3.01 5.85 33.15
N TYR A 74 -3.33 7.12 32.92
CA TYR A 74 -4.64 7.56 32.47
C TYR A 74 -4.66 7.79 30.97
N ILE A 75 -5.79 7.46 30.36
CA ILE A 75 -6.06 7.87 28.98
C ILE A 75 -6.74 9.24 29.04
N ASP A 76 -6.20 10.21 28.32
CA ASP A 76 -6.86 11.51 28.17
C ASP A 76 -8.10 11.38 27.28
N VAL A 77 -9.26 11.27 27.93
CA VAL A 77 -10.57 11.13 27.30
C VAL A 77 -10.97 12.42 26.58
N GLN A 78 -10.57 13.58 27.09
CA GLN A 78 -10.90 14.86 26.48
C GLN A 78 -10.14 15.03 25.16
N ALA A 79 -8.84 14.75 25.17
CA ALA A 79 -8.03 14.74 23.95
C ALA A 79 -8.60 13.75 22.91
N ALA A 80 -8.95 12.53 23.33
CA ALA A 80 -9.54 11.54 22.41
C ALA A 80 -10.87 12.02 21.81
N ARG A 81 -11.69 12.74 22.57
CA ARG A 81 -12.94 13.33 22.08
C ARG A 81 -12.69 14.45 21.06
N GLU A 82 -11.68 15.27 21.32
CA GLU A 82 -11.25 16.34 20.42
C GLU A 82 -10.69 15.76 19.12
N ASP A 83 -9.91 14.68 19.19
CA ASP A 83 -9.40 13.95 18.02
C ASP A 83 -10.55 13.43 17.13
N ILE A 84 -11.57 12.78 17.71
CA ILE A 84 -12.75 12.30 16.97
C ILE A 84 -13.44 13.45 16.25
N ARG A 85 -13.66 14.57 16.95
CA ARG A 85 -14.31 15.75 16.38
C ARG A 85 -13.47 16.35 15.25
N ALA A 86 -12.16 16.48 15.44
CA ALA A 86 -11.25 17.03 14.45
C ALA A 86 -11.26 16.19 13.18
N LEU A 87 -11.15 14.86 13.29
CA LEU A 87 -11.18 13.95 12.14
C LEU A 87 -12.48 14.08 11.32
N ILE A 88 -13.63 14.18 11.98
CA ILE A 88 -14.93 14.33 11.31
C ILE A 88 -15.02 15.68 10.59
N LEU A 89 -14.61 16.76 11.25
CA LEU A 89 -14.66 18.10 10.67
C LEU A 89 -13.70 18.25 9.49
N GLU A 90 -12.48 17.73 9.63
CA GLU A 90 -11.46 17.79 8.58
C GLU A 90 -11.90 17.05 7.31
N VAL A 91 -12.49 15.85 7.45
CA VAL A 91 -13.04 15.12 6.31
C VAL A 91 -14.26 15.81 5.71
N ALA A 92 -15.12 16.41 6.53
CA ALA A 92 -16.26 17.18 6.04
C ALA A 92 -15.81 18.39 5.21
N GLU A 93 -14.88 19.19 5.74
CA GLU A 93 -14.31 20.34 5.04
C GLU A 93 -13.60 19.93 3.74
N HIS A 94 -12.88 18.79 3.76
CA HIS A 94 -12.24 18.25 2.56
C HIS A 94 -13.26 17.94 1.45
N PHE A 95 -14.35 17.23 1.77
CA PHE A 95 -15.39 16.92 0.78
C PHE A 95 -16.16 18.16 0.32
N GLU A 96 -16.43 19.11 1.20
CA GLU A 96 -17.06 20.38 0.80
C GLU A 96 -16.18 21.15 -0.19
N ALA A 97 -14.87 21.22 0.07
CA ALA A 97 -13.91 21.84 -0.84
C ALA A 97 -13.85 21.10 -2.19
N GLN A 98 -13.85 19.76 -2.18
CA GLN A 98 -13.91 18.96 -3.40
C GLN A 98 -15.17 19.27 -4.20
N VAL A 99 -16.36 19.23 -3.59
CA VAL A 99 -17.64 19.50 -4.26
C VAL A 99 -17.68 20.91 -4.86
N GLN A 100 -17.16 21.93 -4.15
CA GLN A 100 -17.08 23.29 -4.67
C GLN A 100 -16.13 23.42 -5.87
N SER A 101 -15.02 22.67 -5.86
CA SER A 101 -14.03 22.67 -6.94
C SER A 101 -14.47 21.87 -8.17
N ASN A 102 -15.26 20.80 -7.97
CA ASN A 102 -15.66 19.87 -9.02
C ASN A 102 -16.80 20.42 -9.88
N ARG A 103 -16.51 21.44 -10.69
CA ARG A 103 -17.50 22.04 -11.60
C ARG A 103 -17.65 21.33 -12.95
N SER A 104 -16.77 20.40 -13.30
CA SER A 104 -16.94 19.45 -14.42
C SER A 104 -15.73 18.50 -14.47
N VAL A 105 -15.95 17.20 -14.69
CA VAL A 105 -14.85 16.25 -14.93
C VAL A 105 -14.37 16.39 -16.38
N ASP A 106 -13.10 16.78 -16.57
CA ASP A 106 -12.46 16.76 -17.89
C ASP A 106 -11.81 15.39 -18.14
N PHE A 107 -12.56 14.52 -18.83
CA PHE A 107 -12.08 13.19 -19.19
C PHE A 107 -10.85 13.20 -20.11
N SER A 108 -10.69 14.24 -20.95
CA SER A 108 -9.55 14.33 -21.86
C SER A 108 -8.28 14.60 -21.08
N LYS A 109 -8.32 15.59 -20.18
CA LYS A 109 -7.22 15.89 -19.27
C LYS A 109 -6.88 14.68 -18.38
N ARG A 110 -7.88 14.05 -17.77
CA ARG A 110 -7.67 12.85 -16.93
C ARG A 110 -7.00 11.71 -17.71
N THR A 111 -7.38 11.51 -18.97
CA THR A 111 -6.74 10.49 -19.82
C THR A 111 -5.27 10.82 -20.08
N LEU A 112 -4.95 12.08 -20.38
CA LEU A 112 -3.56 12.51 -20.56
C LEU A 112 -2.74 12.32 -19.28
N ASP A 113 -3.28 12.70 -18.13
CA ASP A 113 -2.60 12.54 -16.84
C ASP A 113 -2.32 11.05 -16.55
N ILE A 114 -3.26 10.15 -16.87
CA ILE A 114 -3.06 8.69 -16.72
C ILE A 114 -1.96 8.20 -17.67
N ILE A 115 -1.98 8.64 -18.92
CA ILE A 115 -0.96 8.28 -19.91
C ILE A 115 0.42 8.71 -19.41
N ASP A 116 0.54 9.94 -18.91
CA ASP A 116 1.82 10.47 -18.45
C ASP A 116 2.31 9.77 -17.18
N TYR A 117 1.41 9.48 -16.22
CA TYR A 117 1.73 8.63 -15.07
C TYR A 117 2.25 7.24 -15.47
N LEU A 118 1.59 6.58 -16.43
CA LEU A 118 2.04 5.28 -16.95
C LEU A 118 3.38 5.38 -17.66
N LYS A 119 3.64 6.45 -18.42
CA LYS A 119 4.94 6.69 -19.05
C LYS A 119 6.03 6.89 -18.01
N GLU A 120 5.80 7.67 -16.97
CA GLU A 120 6.78 7.91 -15.90
C GLU A 120 7.12 6.61 -15.17
N ASN A 121 6.12 5.81 -14.81
CA ASN A 121 6.34 4.50 -14.19
C ASN A 121 7.09 3.54 -15.12
N ALA A 122 6.76 3.52 -16.41
CA ALA A 122 7.48 2.71 -17.40
C ALA A 122 8.92 3.19 -17.60
N GLN A 123 9.17 4.51 -17.53
CA GLN A 123 10.52 5.07 -17.60
C GLN A 123 11.33 4.78 -16.33
N ALA A 124 10.67 4.69 -15.16
CA ALA A 124 11.32 4.29 -13.92
C ALA A 124 11.76 2.82 -13.94
N SER A 125 10.98 1.95 -14.59
CA SER A 125 11.27 0.50 -14.68
C SER A 125 12.18 0.12 -15.86
N VAL A 126 12.41 1.02 -16.82
CA VAL A 126 13.19 0.70 -18.03
C VAL A 126 14.33 1.69 -18.24
N ALA A 127 15.56 1.17 -18.33
CA ALA A 127 16.74 1.97 -18.65
C ALA A 127 16.58 2.72 -19.99
N LYS A 128 17.03 3.99 -20.04
CA LYS A 128 17.11 4.75 -21.31
C LYS A 128 18.18 4.12 -22.21
N LEU A 129 17.73 3.39 -23.23
CA LEU A 129 18.61 2.71 -24.18
C LEU A 129 18.51 3.39 -25.57
N THR A 130 19.65 3.50 -26.26
CA THR A 130 19.63 3.83 -27.68
C THR A 130 19.04 2.66 -28.48
N LYS A 131 18.52 2.93 -29.68
CA LYS A 131 17.96 1.86 -30.56
C LYS A 131 18.96 0.72 -30.80
N ALA A 132 20.25 1.05 -30.94
CA ALA A 132 21.30 0.05 -31.14
C ALA A 132 21.47 -0.85 -29.92
N VAL A 133 21.53 -0.27 -28.71
CA VAL A 133 21.68 -1.03 -27.46
C VAL A 133 20.42 -1.84 -27.16
N ALA A 134 19.24 -1.28 -27.38
CA ALA A 134 17.96 -1.99 -27.22
C ALA A 134 17.88 -3.22 -28.13
N LYS A 135 18.32 -3.07 -29.39
CA LYS A 135 18.39 -4.19 -30.35
C LYS A 135 19.35 -5.28 -29.89
N GLU A 136 20.56 -4.93 -29.45
CA GLU A 136 21.52 -5.93 -28.97
C GLU A 136 21.03 -6.61 -27.67
N LYS A 137 20.37 -5.88 -26.76
CA LYS A 137 19.74 -6.48 -25.57
C LYS A 137 18.62 -7.46 -25.95
N ALA A 138 17.77 -7.10 -26.90
CA ALA A 138 16.71 -7.98 -27.39
C ALA A 138 17.28 -9.26 -28.03
N ILE A 139 18.34 -9.15 -28.84
CA ILE A 139 19.01 -10.31 -29.44
C ILE A 139 19.59 -11.23 -28.36
N LYS A 140 20.24 -10.67 -27.33
CA LYS A 140 20.75 -11.45 -26.18
C LYS A 140 19.64 -12.14 -25.39
N LEU A 141 18.49 -11.50 -25.22
CA LEU A 141 17.33 -12.11 -24.56
C LEU A 141 16.71 -13.23 -25.40
N MET A 142 16.65 -13.07 -26.72
CA MET A 142 16.23 -14.15 -27.62
C MET A 142 17.18 -15.35 -27.52
N GLU A 143 18.49 -15.09 -27.42
CA GLU A 143 19.51 -16.13 -27.19
C GLU A 143 19.32 -16.83 -25.84
N SER A 144 19.09 -16.08 -24.76
CA SER A 144 18.94 -16.65 -23.40
C SER A 144 17.72 -17.56 -23.25
N VAL A 145 16.65 -17.29 -24.00
CA VAL A 145 15.45 -18.15 -24.00
C VAL A 145 15.56 -19.30 -25.02
N GLY A 146 16.68 -19.45 -25.74
CA GLY A 146 16.93 -20.56 -26.65
C GLY A 146 16.29 -20.41 -28.04
N ILE A 147 16.24 -19.18 -28.58
CA ILE A 147 15.86 -18.95 -29.98
C ILE A 147 17.08 -19.12 -30.88
N ASP A 148 17.05 -20.09 -31.79
CA ASP A 148 18.12 -20.30 -32.76
C ASP A 148 18.28 -19.14 -33.73
N ASN A 149 19.52 -18.79 -34.05
CA ASN A 149 19.87 -17.70 -34.97
C ASN A 149 19.13 -16.37 -34.66
N PRO A 150 19.23 -15.85 -33.42
CA PRO A 150 18.41 -14.74 -32.94
C PRO A 150 18.59 -13.46 -33.76
N ARG A 151 19.80 -13.20 -34.30
CA ARG A 151 20.07 -12.05 -35.17
C ARG A 151 19.26 -12.06 -36.47
N VAL A 152 19.03 -13.24 -37.04
CA VAL A 152 18.20 -13.41 -38.25
C VAL A 152 16.74 -13.30 -37.86
N ARG A 153 16.35 -14.04 -36.82
CA ARG A 153 14.96 -14.12 -36.36
C ARG A 153 14.42 -12.83 -35.75
N PHE A 154 15.29 -11.93 -35.29
CA PHE A 154 14.89 -10.60 -34.80
C PHE A 154 14.11 -9.79 -35.85
N ARG A 155 14.32 -10.08 -37.15
CA ARG A 155 13.61 -9.43 -38.25
C ARG A 155 12.32 -10.15 -38.68
N GLN A 156 12.01 -11.30 -38.07
CA GLN A 156 10.84 -12.09 -38.40
C GLN A 156 9.59 -11.57 -37.69
N TYR A 157 8.44 -11.72 -38.33
CA TYR A 157 7.14 -11.45 -37.75
C TYR A 157 6.69 -12.57 -36.80
N PRO A 158 5.83 -12.28 -35.81
CA PRO A 158 5.34 -13.28 -34.85
C PRO A 158 4.75 -14.55 -35.47
N PHE A 159 4.05 -14.44 -36.61
CA PHE A 159 3.45 -15.58 -37.30
C PHE A 159 4.48 -16.50 -38.00
N GLU A 160 5.74 -16.06 -38.15
CA GLU A 160 6.84 -16.86 -38.70
C GLU A 160 7.53 -17.72 -37.62
N PHE A 161 7.11 -17.59 -36.35
CA PHE A 161 7.60 -18.37 -35.22
C PHE A 161 6.66 -19.57 -34.91
N SER A 162 7.26 -20.71 -34.52
CA SER A 162 6.48 -21.83 -33.98
C SER A 162 5.77 -21.44 -32.67
N GLY A 163 4.78 -22.23 -32.24
CA GLY A 163 4.06 -21.99 -30.97
C GLY A 163 5.01 -21.87 -29.77
N GLY A 164 5.89 -22.86 -29.58
CA GLY A 164 6.89 -22.84 -28.51
C GLY A 164 7.92 -21.72 -28.65
N MET A 165 8.25 -21.28 -29.88
CA MET A 165 9.10 -20.10 -30.05
C MET A 165 8.38 -18.80 -29.65
N ARG A 166 7.10 -18.64 -29.99
CA ARG A 166 6.30 -17.48 -29.55
C ARG A 166 6.21 -17.43 -28.03
N GLN A 167 6.00 -18.58 -27.38
CA GLN A 167 5.99 -18.68 -25.93
C GLN A 167 7.33 -18.25 -25.30
N ARG A 168 8.45 -18.72 -25.85
CA ARG A 168 9.79 -18.28 -25.44
C ARG A 168 10.02 -16.78 -25.63
N ILE A 169 9.50 -16.20 -26.72
CA ILE A 169 9.56 -14.74 -26.93
C ILE A 169 8.74 -13.99 -25.87
N VAL A 170 7.57 -14.49 -25.48
CA VAL A 170 6.78 -13.90 -24.38
C VAL A 170 7.57 -13.92 -23.07
N ILE A 171 8.25 -15.02 -22.76
CA ILE A 171 9.15 -15.11 -21.60
C ILE A 171 10.28 -14.06 -21.72
N ALA A 172 10.92 -13.94 -22.89
CA ALA A 172 11.97 -12.95 -23.12
C ALA A 172 11.46 -11.52 -22.91
N ILE A 173 10.24 -11.20 -23.35
CA ILE A 173 9.60 -9.88 -23.12
C ILE A 173 9.41 -9.65 -21.63
N ALA A 174 8.90 -10.62 -20.88
CA ALA A 174 8.73 -10.48 -19.43
C ALA A 174 10.06 -10.25 -18.70
N LEU A 175 11.14 -10.90 -19.14
CA LEU A 175 12.48 -10.73 -18.59
C LEU A 175 13.13 -9.37 -18.96
N THR A 176 12.60 -8.62 -19.94
CA THR A 176 13.19 -7.31 -20.30
C THR A 176 13.15 -6.30 -19.15
N ALA A 177 12.16 -6.43 -18.27
CA ALA A 177 11.91 -5.58 -17.10
C ALA A 177 12.78 -5.95 -15.89
N ASP A 178 13.66 -6.94 -16.02
CA ASP A 178 14.53 -7.44 -14.94
C ASP A 178 13.76 -7.73 -13.63
N PRO A 179 12.69 -8.56 -13.68
CA PRO A 179 11.85 -8.79 -12.52
C PRO A 179 12.53 -9.69 -11.47
N ASP A 180 12.36 -9.36 -10.19
CA ASP A 180 12.77 -10.24 -9.08
C ASP A 180 11.95 -11.54 -9.03
N ILE A 181 10.70 -11.47 -9.48
CA ILE A 181 9.73 -12.59 -9.47
C ILE A 181 9.00 -12.63 -10.81
N LEU A 182 9.03 -13.78 -11.48
CA LEU A 182 8.26 -14.04 -12.69
C LEU A 182 7.12 -15.02 -12.37
N ILE A 183 5.88 -14.57 -12.54
CA ILE A 183 4.68 -15.42 -12.42
C ILE A 183 4.31 -15.91 -13.81
N CYS A 184 4.17 -17.22 -13.94
CA CYS A 184 3.85 -17.87 -15.20
C CYS A 184 2.47 -18.51 -15.12
N ASP A 185 1.57 -18.12 -16.02
CA ASP A 185 0.30 -18.84 -16.24
C ASP A 185 0.49 -19.80 -17.42
N GLU A 186 0.44 -21.10 -17.14
CA GLU A 186 0.62 -22.18 -18.11
C GLU A 186 1.80 -22.01 -19.10
N PRO A 187 3.06 -21.86 -18.62
CA PRO A 187 4.20 -21.50 -19.47
C PRO A 187 4.69 -22.60 -20.42
N THR A 188 4.03 -23.76 -20.43
CA THR A 188 4.44 -24.93 -21.22
C THR A 188 3.37 -25.46 -22.16
N THR A 189 2.17 -24.87 -22.20
CA THR A 189 1.04 -25.40 -23.00
C THR A 189 1.31 -25.47 -24.50
N ALA A 190 2.25 -24.67 -25.03
CA ALA A 190 2.63 -24.67 -26.45
C ALA A 190 4.05 -25.22 -26.72
N LEU A 191 4.69 -25.83 -25.73
CA LEU A 191 6.01 -26.47 -25.85
C LEU A 191 5.83 -27.99 -25.97
N ASP A 192 6.08 -28.54 -27.16
CA ASP A 192 6.07 -29.99 -27.38
C ASP A 192 7.19 -30.68 -26.58
N VAL A 193 6.87 -31.81 -25.96
CA VAL A 193 7.83 -32.69 -25.28
C VAL A 193 8.70 -33.36 -26.34
N THR A 194 9.91 -32.86 -26.55
CA THR A 194 10.93 -33.56 -27.35
C THR A 194 11.72 -34.47 -26.39
N ILE A 195 11.45 -35.78 -26.46
CA ILE A 195 12.25 -36.85 -25.83
C ILE A 195 13.44 -37.17 -26.75
#